data_AF-A0A2Z4LPL5-F1
#
_entry.id   AF-A0A2Z4LPL5-F1
#
_cell.length_a   1.000
_cell.length_b   1.000
_cell.length_c   1.000
_cell.angle_alpha   90.00
_cell.angle_beta   90.00
_cell.angle_gamma   90.00
#
_symmetry.space_group_name_H-M   'P 1'
#
loop_
_entity.id
_entity.type
_entity.pdbx_description
1 polymer ?
#
loop_
_entity_poly.entity_id
_entity_poly.type
_entity_poly.pdbx_seq_one_letter_code
_entity_poly.pdbx_strand_id
1 'polypeptide(L)'
;MITKNVAILTLFFGQLVMFNISLLISPWLLFILYITSGIGMPGIGIFMMHNAIHGSYCKSKKVNKYLGYTMNLIGANATAWKIQHNYLHHFYTNIKEADDDISLSFSLGFLQMQRKIQLITIPNNPILRT
;
A
#
# COMPACT_ATOMS: atom_id res chain seq x y z
N MET A 1 15.65 4.34 -9.52
CA MET A 1 14.70 4.05 -8.42
C MET A 1 13.95 5.30 -7.97
N ILE A 2 14.64 6.37 -7.58
CA ILE A 2 14.01 7.63 -7.14
C ILE A 2 13.13 8.26 -8.24
N THR A 3 13.63 8.36 -9.48
CA THR A 3 12.88 8.96 -10.60
C THR A 3 11.53 8.27 -10.85
N LYS A 4 11.51 6.93 -10.84
CA LYS A 4 10.27 6.13 -10.98
C LYS A 4 9.28 6.48 -9.86
N ASN A 5 9.77 6.62 -8.64
CA ASN A 5 8.94 6.89 -7.47
C ASN A 5 8.38 8.31 -7.46
N VAL A 6 9.19 9.30 -7.87
CA VAL A 6 8.71 10.67 -8.08
C VAL A 6 7.62 10.68 -9.15
N ALA A 7 7.82 9.97 -10.27
CA ALA A 7 6.79 9.86 -11.31
C ALA A 7 5.49 9.23 -10.79
N ILE A 8 5.58 8.15 -10.00
CA ILE A 8 4.42 7.49 -9.37
C ILE A 8 3.69 8.43 -8.39
N LEU A 9 4.44 9.13 -7.53
CA LEU A 9 3.87 10.08 -6.57
C LEU A 9 3.19 11.25 -7.28
N THR A 10 3.80 11.80 -8.34
CA THR A 10 3.19 12.84 -9.17
C THR A 10 1.94 12.33 -9.87
N LEU A 11 1.97 11.10 -10.39
CA LEU A 11 0.82 10.50 -11.06
C LEU A 11 -0.36 10.31 -10.11
N PHE A 12 -0.11 10.01 -8.83
CA PHE A 12 -1.17 9.91 -7.82
C PHE A 12 -1.55 11.27 -7.20
N PHE A 13 -0.64 11.85 -6.40
CA PHE A 13 -0.90 13.08 -5.63
C PHE A 13 -0.94 14.33 -6.49
N GLY A 14 -0.11 14.43 -7.52
CA GLY A 14 -0.11 15.60 -8.42
C GLY A 14 -1.48 15.79 -9.06
N GLN A 15 -2.10 14.70 -9.52
CA GLN A 15 -3.43 14.75 -10.12
C GLN A 15 -4.53 15.03 -9.09
N LEU A 16 -4.41 14.52 -7.86
CA LEU A 16 -5.35 14.87 -6.77
C LEU A 16 -5.23 16.35 -6.37
N VAL A 17 -4.02 16.88 -6.25
CA VAL A 17 -3.80 18.30 -5.95
C VAL A 17 -4.40 19.15 -7.05
N MET A 18 -4.09 18.84 -8.32
CA MET A 18 -4.67 19.53 -9.47
C MET A 18 -6.19 19.45 -9.45
N PHE A 19 -6.78 18.28 -9.21
CA PHE A 19 -8.24 18.12 -9.10
C PHE A 19 -8.86 19.05 -8.05
N ASN A 20 -8.23 19.20 -6.87
CA ASN A 20 -8.79 19.97 -5.76
C ASN A 20 -8.60 21.49 -5.88
N ILE A 21 -7.53 21.98 -6.52
CA ILE A 21 -7.28 23.43 -6.68
C ILE A 21 -7.97 24.01 -7.91
N SER A 22 -8.47 23.16 -8.80
CA SER A 22 -9.02 23.53 -10.09
C SER A 22 -10.47 23.96 -9.99
N LEU A 23 -10.71 25.23 -9.68
CA LEU A 23 -12.05 25.79 -9.44
C LEU A 23 -12.94 25.91 -10.71
N LEU A 24 -12.39 25.76 -11.92
CA LEU A 24 -13.08 26.09 -13.19
C LEU A 24 -12.80 25.11 -14.34
N ILE A 25 -12.59 23.83 -14.05
CA ILE A 25 -12.26 22.83 -15.06
C ILE A 25 -13.50 22.08 -15.58
N SER A 26 -13.53 21.84 -16.90
CA SER A 26 -14.52 20.97 -17.56
C SER A 26 -14.66 19.61 -16.84
N PRO A 27 -15.88 19.10 -16.61
CA PRO A 27 -16.10 17.81 -15.94
C PRO A 27 -15.28 16.65 -16.54
N TRP A 28 -15.05 16.66 -17.85
CA TRP A 28 -14.23 15.66 -18.54
C TRP A 28 -12.78 15.63 -18.07
N LEU A 29 -12.17 16.80 -17.85
CA LEU A 29 -10.80 16.88 -17.37
C LEU A 29 -10.71 16.47 -15.88
N LEU A 30 -11.75 16.73 -15.08
CA LEU A 30 -11.84 16.19 -13.72
C LEU A 30 -11.83 14.64 -13.72
N PHE A 31 -12.58 14.01 -14.63
CA PHE A 31 -12.54 12.54 -14.80
C PHE A 31 -11.15 12.05 -15.20
N ILE A 32 -10.48 12.72 -16.13
CA ILE A 32 -9.13 12.34 -16.57
C ILE A 32 -8.14 12.43 -15.39
N LEU A 33 -8.17 13.52 -14.61
CA LEU A 33 -7.32 13.69 -13.44
C LEU A 33 -7.58 12.60 -12.39
N TYR A 34 -8.85 12.26 -12.16
CA TYR A 34 -9.21 11.21 -11.20
C TYR A 34 -8.78 9.82 -11.66
N ILE A 35 -9.04 9.45 -12.92
CA ILE A 35 -8.65 8.16 -13.49
C ILE A 35 -7.12 8.02 -13.51
N THR A 36 -6.40 9.05 -13.94
CA THR A 36 -4.94 9.03 -13.97
C THR A 36 -4.34 8.96 -12.57
N SER A 37 -4.96 9.61 -11.58
CA SER A 37 -4.63 9.39 -10.17
C SER A 37 -4.79 7.93 -9.77
N GLY A 38 -5.93 7.31 -10.09
CA GLY A 38 -6.20 5.90 -9.81
C GLY A 38 -5.13 4.95 -10.37
N ILE A 39 -4.55 5.25 -11.55
CA ILE A 39 -3.45 4.48 -12.15
C ILE A 39 -2.15 4.61 -11.33
N GLY A 40 -1.90 5.76 -10.71
CA GLY A 40 -0.73 5.98 -9.85
C GLY A 40 -0.79 5.21 -8.53
N MET A 41 -2.00 4.92 -8.03
CA MET A 41 -2.22 4.31 -6.72
C MET A 41 -1.59 2.91 -6.55
N PRO A 42 -1.76 1.93 -7.47
CA PRO A 42 -1.05 0.65 -7.42
C PRO A 42 0.47 0.83 -7.43
N GLY A 43 0.98 1.85 -8.15
CA GLY A 43 2.41 2.11 -8.21
C GLY A 43 3.02 2.42 -6.85
N ILE A 44 2.28 3.13 -5.99
CA ILE A 44 2.71 3.41 -4.61
C ILE A 44 2.85 2.10 -3.84
N GLY A 45 1.85 1.22 -3.90
CA GLY A 45 1.87 -0.07 -3.20
C GLY A 45 2.98 -0.99 -3.66
N ILE A 46 3.07 -1.26 -4.97
CA ILE A 46 3.88 -2.36 -5.51
C ILE A 46 5.34 -1.96 -5.75
N PHE A 47 5.61 -0.69 -6.12
CA PHE A 47 6.97 -0.26 -6.48
C PHE A 47 7.66 0.57 -5.40
N MET A 48 6.90 1.30 -4.58
CA MET A 48 7.44 2.20 -3.56
C MET A 48 7.44 1.54 -2.19
N MET A 49 6.23 1.27 -1.71
CA MET A 49 5.95 0.78 -0.37
C MET A 49 6.47 -0.65 -0.20
N HIS A 50 6.21 -1.56 -1.15
CA HIS A 50 6.67 -2.96 -1.11
C HIS A 50 8.18 -3.05 -0.84
N ASN A 51 8.98 -2.33 -1.63
CA ASN A 51 10.43 -2.31 -1.48
C ASN A 51 10.88 -1.64 -0.16
N ALA A 52 10.14 -0.64 0.31
CA ALA A 52 10.41 0.01 1.58
C ALA A 52 10.11 -0.90 2.79
N ILE A 53 9.04 -1.68 2.74
CA ILE A 53 8.65 -2.66 3.77
C ILE A 53 9.64 -3.83 3.85
N HIS A 54 10.23 -4.22 2.71
CA HIS A 54 11.37 -5.15 2.69
C HIS A 54 12.69 -4.53 3.14
N GLY A 55 12.73 -3.21 3.37
CA GLY A 55 13.95 -2.50 3.74
C GLY A 55 14.96 -2.35 2.61
N SER A 56 14.62 -2.73 1.37
CA SER A 56 15.51 -2.71 0.21
C SER A 56 15.50 -1.39 -0.55
N TYR A 57 14.60 -0.46 -0.20
CA TYR A 57 14.54 0.84 -0.86
C TYR A 57 15.75 1.73 -0.55
N CYS A 58 16.30 1.71 0.66
CA CYS A 58 17.54 2.43 0.95
C CYS A 58 18.25 1.86 2.18
N LYS A 59 19.50 2.26 2.41
CA LYS A 59 20.28 1.84 3.60
C LYS A 59 19.68 2.34 4.92
N SER A 60 18.93 3.44 4.90
CA SER A 60 18.38 4.06 6.10
C SER A 60 17.06 3.41 6.52
N LYS A 61 17.06 2.73 7.67
CA LYS A 61 15.84 2.15 8.26
C LYS A 61 14.72 3.17 8.45
N LYS A 62 15.07 4.43 8.79
CA LYS A 62 14.08 5.51 8.98
C LYS A 62 13.36 5.84 7.68
N VAL A 63 14.10 5.97 6.59
CA VAL A 63 13.53 6.32 5.28
C VAL A 63 12.64 5.18 4.76
N ASN A 64 13.09 3.92 4.88
CA ASN A 64 12.26 2.76 4.57
C ASN A 64 10.95 2.74 5.38
N LYS A 65 11.02 3.03 6.69
CA LYS A 65 9.84 3.09 7.55
C LYS A 65 8.82 4.12 7.06
N TYR A 66 9.25 5.36 6.80
CA TYR A 66 8.35 6.42 6.34
C TYR A 66 7.82 6.17 4.94
N LEU A 67 8.63 5.62 4.04
CA LEU A 67 8.15 5.23 2.71
C LEU A 67 7.18 4.05 2.76
N GLY A 68 7.36 3.10 3.68
CA GLY A 68 6.37 2.05 3.94
C GLY A 68 5.01 2.62 4.36
N TYR A 69 4.98 3.73 5.10
CA TYR A 69 3.73 4.40 5.49
C TYR A 69 3.00 5.13 4.37
N THR A 70 3.60 5.25 3.16
CA THR A 70 2.86 5.76 2.00
C THR A 70 1.67 4.87 1.62
N MET A 71 1.66 3.60 2.05
CA MET A 71 0.49 2.71 2.00
C MET A 71 -0.76 3.33 2.65
N ASN A 72 -0.56 4.02 3.77
CA ASN A 72 -1.65 4.57 4.55
C ASN A 72 -2.30 5.77 3.83
N LEU A 73 -1.52 6.47 2.99
CA LEU A 73 -2.02 7.62 2.23
C LEU A 73 -2.90 7.21 1.06
N ILE A 74 -2.82 5.95 0.63
CA ILE A 74 -3.71 5.37 -0.39
C ILE A 74 -4.87 4.58 0.24
N GLY A 75 -5.20 4.81 1.51
CA GLY A 75 -6.32 4.15 2.19
C GLY A 75 -6.11 2.67 2.53
N ALA A 76 -4.90 2.14 2.33
CA ALA A 76 -4.50 0.81 2.80
C ALA A 76 -3.81 0.89 4.17
N ASN A 77 -3.32 -0.23 4.70
CA ASN A 77 -2.66 -0.27 6.01
C ASN A 77 -1.28 -0.92 5.91
N ALA A 78 -0.23 -0.16 6.23
CA ALA A 78 1.15 -0.61 6.13
C ALA A 78 1.47 -1.79 7.08
N THR A 79 0.87 -1.81 8.28
CA THR A 79 1.06 -2.90 9.26
C THR A 79 0.37 -4.18 8.78
N ALA A 80 -0.86 -4.05 8.31
CA ALA A 80 -1.63 -5.13 7.68
C ALA A 80 -0.82 -5.79 6.57
N TRP A 81 -0.34 -4.97 5.63
CA TRP A 81 0.46 -5.44 4.51
C TRP A 81 1.77 -6.08 4.95
N LYS A 82 2.45 -5.52 5.96
CA LYS A 82 3.67 -6.15 6.50
C LYS A 82 3.39 -7.54 7.05
N ILE A 83 2.29 -7.74 7.77
CA ILE A 83 1.91 -9.07 8.29
C ILE A 83 1.56 -9.99 7.12
N GLN A 84 0.63 -9.58 6.27
CA GLN A 84 0.16 -10.40 5.16
C GLN A 84 1.30 -10.74 4.21
N HIS A 85 1.97 -9.73 3.66
CA HIS A 85 2.97 -9.92 2.61
C HIS A 85 4.26 -10.52 3.16
N ASN A 86 4.83 -9.95 4.22
CA ASN A 86 6.15 -10.40 4.69
C ASN A 86 6.07 -11.63 5.57
N TYR A 87 5.06 -11.75 6.44
CA TYR A 87 4.98 -12.86 7.39
C TYR A 87 4.16 -14.04 6.85
N LEU A 88 2.98 -13.80 6.28
CA LEU A 88 2.14 -14.89 5.79
C LEU A 88 2.57 -15.35 4.39
N HIS A 89 2.64 -14.43 3.43
CA HIS A 89 2.89 -14.77 2.03
C HIS A 89 4.35 -15.18 1.78
N HIS A 90 5.37 -14.46 2.26
CA HIS A 90 6.77 -14.84 1.99
C HIS A 90 7.30 -16.02 2.83
N PHE A 91 6.77 -16.29 4.03
CA PHE A 91 7.18 -17.48 4.81
C PHE A 91 6.32 -18.72 4.54
N TYR A 92 5.03 -18.55 4.27
CA TYR A 92 4.08 -19.65 4.08
C TYR A 92 3.48 -19.66 2.66
N THR A 93 4.24 -19.20 1.66
CA THR A 93 3.77 -19.07 0.28
C THR A 93 3.07 -20.34 -0.21
N ASN A 94 1.86 -20.20 -0.75
CA ASN A 94 1.10 -21.33 -1.31
C ASN A 94 0.73 -22.43 -0.30
N ILE A 95 0.85 -22.19 1.01
CA ILE A 95 0.33 -23.08 2.04
C ILE A 95 -1.12 -22.69 2.34
N LYS A 96 -2.04 -23.59 2.00
CA LYS A 96 -3.48 -23.43 2.26
C LYS A 96 -3.73 -23.10 3.74
N GLU A 97 -4.65 -22.17 3.99
CA GLU A 97 -5.02 -21.64 5.32
C GLU A 97 -3.97 -20.77 6.03
N ALA A 98 -2.70 -20.79 5.60
CA ALA A 98 -1.64 -19.95 6.12
C ALA A 98 -1.38 -18.71 5.24
N ASP A 99 -1.40 -18.89 3.92
CA ASP A 99 -1.30 -17.81 2.94
C ASP A 99 -2.71 -17.44 2.44
N ASP A 100 -3.20 -16.33 2.98
CA ASP A 100 -4.53 -15.81 2.66
C ASP A 100 -4.64 -15.38 1.18
N ASP A 101 -3.51 -15.16 0.47
CA ASP A 101 -3.48 -14.76 -0.95
C ASP A 101 -3.99 -15.87 -1.87
N ILE A 102 -3.92 -17.15 -1.45
CA ILE A 102 -4.47 -18.31 -2.19
C ILE A 102 -6.00 -18.24 -2.26
N SER A 103 -6.63 -17.73 -1.20
CA SER A 103 -8.07 -17.78 -0.99
C SER A 103 -8.81 -16.52 -1.46
N LEU A 104 -8.08 -15.55 -2.02
CA LEU A 104 -8.57 -14.20 -2.24
C LEU A 104 -9.65 -14.14 -3.34
N SER A 105 -10.92 -14.32 -2.96
CA SER A 105 -12.06 -13.85 -3.73
C SER A 105 -12.16 -12.33 -3.58
N PHE A 106 -12.15 -11.61 -4.71
CA PHE A 106 -12.02 -10.15 -4.85
C PHE A 106 -12.86 -9.27 -3.89
N SER A 107 -14.00 -9.77 -3.39
CA SER A 107 -14.94 -9.00 -2.57
C SER A 107 -14.91 -9.24 -1.05
N LEU A 108 -14.30 -10.32 -0.56
CA LEU A 108 -14.41 -10.73 0.86
C LEU A 108 -13.07 -10.82 1.61
N GLY A 109 -11.95 -10.90 0.90
CA GLY A 109 -10.62 -11.05 1.51
C GLY A 109 -10.20 -9.88 2.39
N PHE A 110 -10.53 -8.64 2.00
CA PHE A 110 -10.14 -7.44 2.75
C PHE A 110 -10.82 -7.34 4.13
N LEU A 111 -12.10 -7.74 4.24
CA LEU A 111 -12.85 -7.74 5.50
C LEU A 111 -12.36 -8.84 6.47
N GLN A 112 -12.08 -10.03 5.94
CA GLN A 112 -11.52 -11.12 6.75
C GLN A 112 -10.14 -10.76 7.29
N MET A 113 -9.33 -10.08 6.48
CA MET A 113 -8.01 -9.60 6.88
C MET A 113 -8.10 -8.53 7.96
N GLN A 114 -9.00 -7.54 7.85
CA GLN A 114 -9.21 -6.54 8.91
C GLN A 114 -9.54 -7.18 10.27
N ARG A 115 -10.37 -8.23 10.28
CA ARG A 115 -10.67 -9.02 11.50
C ARG A 115 -9.44 -9.74 12.06
N LYS A 116 -8.64 -10.40 11.22
CA LYS A 116 -7.38 -11.05 11.66
C LYS A 116 -6.38 -10.03 12.21
N ILE A 117 -6.28 -8.84 11.60
CA ILE A 117 -5.36 -7.79 12.07
C ILE A 117 -5.75 -7.27 13.46
N GLN A 118 -7.04 -7.13 13.78
CA GLN A 118 -7.48 -6.80 15.14
C GLN A 118 -7.03 -7.84 16.17
N LEU A 119 -6.98 -9.12 15.78
CA LEU A 119 -6.48 -10.20 16.64
C LEU A 119 -4.94 -10.25 16.73
N ILE A 120 -4.22 -9.67 15.77
CA ILE A 120 -2.75 -9.64 15.77
C ILE A 120 -2.22 -8.36 16.41
N THR A 121 -3.02 -7.28 16.46
CA THR A 121 -2.68 -5.98 17.07
C THR A 121 -2.87 -5.89 18.58
N ILE A 122 -3.13 -7.02 19.24
CA ILE A 122 -3.17 -7.12 20.71
C ILE A 122 -1.81 -6.64 21.27
N PRO A 123 -1.80 -5.83 22.35
CA PRO A 123 -0.57 -5.42 23.00
C PRO A 123 0.31 -6.65 23.30
N ASN A 124 1.60 -6.57 22.95
CA ASN A 124 2.62 -7.62 23.12
C ASN A 124 2.65 -8.77 22.09
N ASN A 125 2.03 -8.64 20.92
CA ASN A 125 2.24 -9.65 19.87
C ASN A 125 3.71 -9.65 19.38
N PRO A 126 4.46 -10.77 19.53
CA PRO A 126 5.86 -10.86 19.09
C PRO A 126 6.02 -10.69 17.58
N ILE A 127 4.98 -10.97 16.78
CA ILE A 127 4.98 -10.80 15.32
C ILE A 127 5.13 -9.32 14.92
N LEU A 128 4.72 -8.38 15.78
CA LEU A 128 4.78 -6.94 15.51
C LEU A 128 6.10 -6.26 15.93
N ARG A 129 7.01 -6.99 16.60
CA ARG A 129 8.24 -6.43 17.19
C ARG A 129 9.48 -6.49 16.28
N THR A 130 9.38 -7.09 15.10
CA THR A 130 10.49 -7.25 14.14
C THR A 130 10.51 -6.17 13.07
#